data_AF-K9ESI4-F1
#
_entry.id   AF-K9ESI4-F1
#
_cell.length_a   1.000
_cell.length_b   1.000
_cell.length_c   1.000
_cell.angle_alpha   90.00
_cell.angle_beta   90.00
_cell.angle_gamma   90.00
#
_symmetry.space_group_name_H-M   'P 1'
#
loop_
_entity.id
_entity.type
_entity.pdbx_description
1 polymer ?
#
loop_
_entity_poly.entity_id
_entity_poly.type
_entity_poly.pdbx_seq_one_letter_code
_entity_poly.pdbx_strand_id
1 'polypeptide(L)'
;MDSKIEIIYKNADIKVANGRERVLNQCKKIFWNEAPEDWEKFDGEFTVKYKQSIGVHDCAIIVFHSANSKWKEIITRELRLDKSVYSINEIA
;
A
#
# COMPACT_ATOMS: atom_id res chain seq x y z
N MET A 1 0.82 -10.90 -14.69
CA MET A 1 0.78 -9.48 -15.10
C MET A 1 0.76 -8.66 -13.84
N ASP A 2 1.65 -7.67 -13.71
CA ASP A 2 1.67 -6.81 -12.53
C ASP A 2 0.41 -5.95 -12.46
N SER A 3 -0.21 -5.89 -11.29
CA SER A 3 -1.33 -4.96 -11.03
C SER A 3 -0.85 -3.81 -10.15
N LYS A 4 -1.32 -2.59 -10.40
CA LYS A 4 -0.86 -1.41 -9.68
C LYS A 4 -2.03 -0.65 -9.09
N ILE A 5 -1.86 -0.21 -7.84
CA ILE A 5 -2.79 0.72 -7.20
C ILE A 5 -2.02 1.93 -6.70
N GLU A 6 -2.56 3.11 -6.97
CA GLU A 6 -2.14 4.37 -6.39
C GLU A 6 -2.91 4.60 -5.09
N ILE A 7 -2.19 4.98 -4.04
CA ILE A 7 -2.74 5.37 -2.76
C ILE A 7 -2.42 6.84 -2.52
N ILE A 8 -3.46 7.60 -2.16
CA ILE A 8 -3.35 9.00 -1.76
C ILE A 8 -3.88 9.13 -0.33
N TYR A 9 -3.09 9.67 0.59
CA TYR A 9 -3.49 9.96 1.96
C TYR A 9 -3.99 11.40 2.11
N LYS A 10 -4.88 11.63 3.08
CA LYS A 10 -5.47 12.94 3.36
C LYS A 10 -4.45 13.98 3.80
N ASN A 11 -3.44 13.58 4.58
CA ASN A 11 -2.39 14.45 5.07
C ASN A 11 -1.07 13.71 5.07
N ALA A 12 0.04 14.41 4.88
CA ALA A 12 1.37 13.90 5.12
C ALA A 12 1.51 13.54 6.60
N ASP A 13 2.12 12.38 6.89
CA ASP A 13 2.35 11.97 8.27
C ASP A 13 3.73 12.45 8.72
N ILE A 14 3.78 13.29 9.77
CA ILE A 14 5.03 13.85 10.31
C ILE A 14 5.98 12.78 10.88
N LYS A 15 5.49 11.55 11.11
CA LYS A 15 6.27 10.43 11.67
C LYS A 15 6.95 9.58 10.61
N VAL A 16 6.65 9.78 9.32
CA VAL A 16 7.22 9.00 8.22
C VAL A 16 7.79 9.94 7.17
N ALA A 17 8.80 9.48 6.43
CA ALA A 17 9.51 10.33 5.48
C ALA A 17 8.66 10.73 4.26
N ASN A 18 7.71 9.89 3.86
CA ASN A 18 6.82 10.10 2.70
C ASN A 18 5.73 9.01 2.62
N GLY A 19 4.82 9.19 1.66
CA GLY A 19 3.75 8.23 1.36
C GLY A 19 4.20 6.79 1.09
N ARG A 20 5.38 6.56 0.52
CA ARG A 20 5.89 5.19 0.29
C ARG A 20 6.14 4.47 1.61
N GLU A 21 6.86 5.10 2.54
CA GLU A 21 7.15 4.50 3.84
C GLU A 21 5.87 4.23 4.62
N ARG A 22 4.92 5.17 4.54
CA ARG A 22 3.59 5.01 5.15
C ARG A 22 2.83 3.81 4.59
N VAL A 23 2.72 3.70 3.27
CA VAL A 23 2.06 2.55 2.62
C VAL A 23 2.78 1.26 2.99
N LEU A 24 4.10 1.24 2.94
CA LEU A 24 4.88 0.04 3.27
C LEU A 24 4.59 -0.42 4.70
N ASN A 25 4.58 0.50 5.67
CA ASN A 25 4.27 0.18 7.07
C ASN A 25 2.83 -0.32 7.25
N GLN A 26 1.85 0.22 6.52
CA GLN A 26 0.49 -0.29 6.56
C GLN A 26 0.37 -1.68 5.94
N CYS A 27 0.96 -1.91 4.77
CA CYS A 27 0.94 -3.24 4.17
C CYS A 27 1.63 -4.28 5.08
N LYS A 28 2.75 -3.92 5.74
CA LYS A 28 3.42 -4.78 6.74
C LYS A 28 2.49 -5.14 7.90
N LYS A 29 1.77 -4.17 8.45
CA LYS A 29 0.81 -4.41 9.54
C LYS A 29 -0.35 -5.30 9.12
N ILE A 30 -0.93 -5.03 7.95
CA ILE A 30 -2.01 -5.86 7.38
C ILE A 30 -1.54 -7.30 7.22
N PHE A 31 -0.35 -7.48 6.63
CA PHE A 31 0.22 -8.80 6.41
C PHE A 31 0.52 -9.53 7.72
N TRP A 32 1.12 -8.84 8.70
CA TRP A 32 1.40 -9.39 10.03
C TRP A 32 0.13 -9.86 10.76
N ASN A 33 -0.99 -9.15 10.58
CA ASN A 33 -2.26 -9.52 11.21
C ASN A 33 -2.97 -10.67 10.48
N GLU A 34 -2.95 -10.70 9.14
CA GLU A 34 -3.70 -11.68 8.34
C GLU A 34 -2.94 -13.01 8.14
N ALA A 35 -1.62 -12.97 7.98
CA ALA A 35 -0.80 -14.17 7.75
C ALA A 35 0.66 -13.95 8.20
N PRO A 36 0.94 -13.91 9.52
CA PRO A 36 2.30 -13.71 10.03
C PRO A 36 3.27 -14.83 9.60
N GLU A 37 2.78 -16.04 9.36
CA GLU A 37 3.56 -17.19 8.87
C GLU A 37 4.06 -17.03 7.43
N ASP A 38 3.40 -16.20 6.62
CA ASP A 38 3.74 -15.99 5.21
C ASP A 38 4.75 -14.83 5.02
N TRP A 39 5.40 -14.35 6.09
CA TRP A 39 6.24 -13.14 6.03
C TRP A 39 7.36 -13.22 4.98
N GLU A 40 7.89 -14.40 4.69
CA GLU A 40 8.87 -14.59 3.61
C GLU A 40 8.28 -14.35 2.22
N LYS A 41 6.97 -14.57 2.04
CA LYS A 41 6.27 -14.29 0.78
C LYS A 41 5.97 -12.79 0.61
N PHE A 42 5.85 -12.05 1.72
CA PHE A 42 5.63 -10.59 1.69
C PHE A 42 6.62 -9.87 0.77
N ASP A 43 7.91 -10.23 0.85
CA ASP A 43 8.99 -9.57 0.12
C ASP A 43 8.92 -9.79 -1.40
N GLY A 44 8.17 -10.80 -1.85
CA GLY A 44 7.97 -11.11 -3.28
C GLY A 44 6.60 -10.77 -3.84
N GLU A 45 5.56 -10.64 -2.99
CA GLU A 45 4.17 -10.47 -3.46
C GLU A 45 3.88 -9.07 -4.01
N PHE A 46 4.50 -8.03 -3.45
CA PHE A 46 4.33 -6.66 -3.93
C PHE A 46 5.52 -5.74 -3.61
N THR A 47 5.67 -4.67 -4.39
CA THR A 47 6.63 -3.59 -4.14
C THR A 47 5.89 -2.27 -3.96
N VAL A 48 6.33 -1.44 -3.01
CA VAL A 48 5.85 -0.06 -2.87
C VAL A 48 6.82 0.93 -3.50
N LYS A 49 6.38 1.58 -4.58
CA LYS A 49 7.10 2.62 -5.29
C LYS A 49 6.79 4.00 -4.74
N TYR A 50 7.83 4.84 -4.74
CA TYR A 50 7.69 6.25 -4.41
C TYR A 50 6.84 6.96 -5.46
N LYS A 51 5.96 7.85 -4.98
CA LYS A 51 5.26 8.83 -5.79
C LYS A 51 5.35 10.17 -5.08
N GLN A 52 5.59 11.23 -5.84
CA GLN A 52 5.68 12.57 -5.26
C GLN A 52 4.34 12.97 -4.62
N SER A 53 4.42 13.48 -3.39
CA SER A 53 3.28 14.03 -2.66
C SER A 53 2.65 15.21 -3.41
N ILE A 54 1.33 15.34 -3.34
CA ILE A 54 0.57 16.39 -4.02
C ILE A 54 0.07 17.38 -2.96
N GLY A 55 0.71 18.54 -2.84
CA GLY A 55 0.41 19.50 -1.78
C GLY A 55 0.66 18.89 -0.40
N VAL A 56 -0.40 18.77 0.40
CA VAL A 56 -0.34 18.13 1.73
C VAL A 56 -0.58 16.61 1.71
N HIS A 57 -0.81 16.02 0.54
CA HIS A 57 -1.21 14.62 0.40
C HIS A 57 0.00 13.72 0.11
N ASP A 58 0.22 12.74 0.97
CA ASP A 58 1.20 11.69 0.73
C ASP A 58 0.69 10.69 -0.32
N CYS A 59 1.54 10.38 -1.29
CA CYS A 59 1.21 9.49 -2.39
C CYS A 59 2.18 8.31 -2.45
N ALA A 60 1.69 7.14 -2.87
CA ALA A 60 2.54 6.00 -3.23
C ALA A 60 1.85 5.10 -4.24
N ILE A 61 2.62 4.22 -4.88
CA ILE A 61 2.10 3.19 -5.76
C ILE A 61 2.47 1.82 -5.19
N ILE A 62 1.51 0.94 -5.02
CA ILE A 62 1.74 -0.48 -4.74
C ILE A 62 1.70 -1.22 -6.06
N VAL A 63 2.71 -2.05 -6.31
CA VAL A 63 2.82 -2.93 -7.48
C VAL A 63 2.74 -4.36 -6.99
N PHE A 64 1.67 -5.07 -7.34
CA PHE A 64 1.50 -6.49 -7.03
C PHE A 64 2.11 -7.32 -8.15
N HIS A 65 3.06 -8.18 -7.80
CA HIS A 65 3.81 -9.02 -8.74
C HIS A 65 3.17 -10.40 -8.93
N SER A 66 2.42 -10.84 -7.92
CA SER A 66 1.74 -12.13 -7.93
C SER A 66 0.49 -12.10 -8.81
N ALA A 67 0.26 -13.21 -9.53
CA ALA A 67 -1.02 -13.45 -10.20
C ALA A 67 -2.16 -13.71 -9.18
N ASN A 68 -1.80 -13.98 -7.92
CA ASN A 68 -2.76 -14.19 -6.84
C ASN A 68 -3.36 -12.85 -6.40
N SER A 69 -4.65 -12.65 -6.68
CA SER A 69 -5.36 -11.44 -6.30
C SER A 69 -5.59 -11.32 -4.79
N LYS A 70 -5.38 -12.39 -4.00
CA LYS A 70 -5.67 -12.42 -2.57
C LYS A 70 -5.07 -11.22 -1.83
N TRP A 71 -3.77 -10.98 -1.97
CA TRP A 71 -3.10 -9.90 -1.25
C TRP A 71 -3.49 -8.52 -1.76
N LYS A 72 -3.72 -8.38 -3.08
CA LYS A 72 -4.28 -7.16 -3.65
C LYS A 72 -5.64 -6.85 -3.04
N GLU A 73 -6.53 -7.84 -2.93
CA GLU A 73 -7.88 -7.69 -2.38
C GLU A 73 -7.84 -7.33 -0.89
N ILE A 74 -7.04 -8.05 -0.10
CA ILE A 74 -6.88 -7.80 1.35
C ILE A 74 -6.31 -6.40 1.57
N ILE A 75 -5.18 -6.06 0.94
CA ILE A 75 -4.54 -4.74 1.13
C ILE A 75 -5.46 -3.63 0.67
N THR A 76 -6.15 -3.79 -0.47
CA THR A 76 -7.12 -2.78 -0.94
C THR A 76 -8.29 -2.63 0.02
N ARG A 77 -8.83 -3.73 0.56
CA ARG A 77 -9.93 -3.70 1.54
C ARG A 77 -9.50 -2.95 2.81
N GLU A 78 -8.36 -3.32 3.39
CA GLU A 78 -7.87 -2.71 4.63
C GLU A 78 -7.52 -1.23 4.44
N LEU A 79 -6.92 -0.86 3.31
CA LEU A 79 -6.64 0.55 3.00
C LEU A 79 -7.91 1.37 2.81
N ARG A 80 -9.02 0.78 2.31
CA ARG A 80 -10.32 1.47 2.24
C ARG A 80 -10.93 1.71 3.62
N LEU A 81 -10.58 0.90 4.63
CA LEU A 81 -11.02 1.08 6.00
C LEU A 81 -10.17 2.10 6.77
N ASP A 82 -8.95 2.38 6.31
CA ASP A 82 -8.07 3.39 6.90
C ASP A 82 -8.62 4.80 6.63
N LYS A 83 -9.12 5.45 7.69
CA LYS A 83 -9.70 6.81 7.63
C LYS A 83 -8.72 7.87 7.11
N SER A 84 -7.43 7.58 7.13
CA SER A 84 -6.40 8.49 6.66
C SER A 84 -6.15 8.40 5.16
N VAL A 85 -6.62 7.34 4.50
CA VAL A 85 -6.62 7.23 3.04
C VAL A 85 -7.70 8.16 2.47
N TYR A 86 -7.30 8.93 1.47
CA TYR A 86 -8.17 9.84 0.71
C TYR A 86 -8.71 9.17 -0.54
N SER A 87 -7.85 8.51 -1.31
CA SER A 87 -8.22 7.85 -2.57
C SER A 87 -7.36 6.62 -2.83
N ILE A 88 -7.95 5.66 -3.53
CA ILE A 88 -7.29 4.47 -4.07
C ILE A 88 -7.68 4.34 -5.55
N ASN A 89 -6.71 4.47 -6.45
CA ASN A 89 -6.95 4.41 -7.89
C ASN A 89 -6.19 3.21 -8.49
N GLU A 90 -6.89 2.34 -9.22
CA GLU A 90 -6.23 1.30 -10.00
C GLU A 90 -5.64 1.91 -11.28
N ILE A 91 -4.38 1.59 -11.58
CA ILE A 91 -3.65 2.16 -12.72
C ILE A 91 -3.06 1.04 -13.59
N ALA A 92 -3.06 1.26 -14.91
CA ALA A 92 -2.52 0.33 -15.90
C ALA A 92 -0.98 0.24 -15.85
#